data_AF-A0A6A5AYJ7-F1
#
_entry.id   AF-A0A6A5AYJ7-F1
#
_cell.length_a   1.000
_cell.length_b   1.000
_cell.length_c   1.000
_cell.angle_alpha   90.00
_cell.angle_beta   90.00
_cell.angle_gamma   90.00
#
_symmetry.space_group_name_H-M   'P 1'
#
loop_
_entity.id
_entity.type
_entity.pdbx_description
1 polymer ?
#
loop_
_entity_poly.entity_id
_entity_poly.type
_entity_poly.pdbx_seq_one_letter_code
_entity_poly.pdbx_strand_id
1 'polypeptide(L)'
;FDSYYPHLFQDVRRGYRLDEASYRESFMSTCHERVGHGGSSGAFMFYTADYLFLVKTITKAERRVLLKMLPAYIQYLKRHPRTHLTRYYGCHAIHMYRQRFYFVVMSNAMGRVSMHQSFDLKGSWINRHAKVLKIPVVAIGFDIFKSI
;
A
#
# COMPACT_ATOMS: atom_id res chain seq x y z
N PHE A 1 12.58 -12.60 0.74
CA PHE A 1 11.31 -11.87 0.90
C PHE A 1 10.75 -12.23 2.25
N ASP A 2 10.26 -11.26 3.03
CA ASP A 2 9.72 -11.50 4.37
C ASP A 2 8.30 -10.95 4.49
N SER A 3 7.39 -11.73 5.07
CA SER A 3 6.03 -11.31 5.40
C SER A 3 5.88 -11.16 6.91
N TYR A 4 5.35 -10.03 7.36
CA TYR A 4 5.09 -9.78 8.78
C TYR A 4 3.67 -10.20 9.13
N TYR A 5 3.52 -11.08 10.12
CA TYR A 5 2.21 -11.57 10.60
C TYR A 5 1.25 -12.01 9.48
N PRO A 6 1.66 -12.92 8.58
CA PRO A 6 0.89 -13.27 7.39
C PRO A 6 -0.53 -13.74 7.72
N HIS A 7 -0.72 -14.50 8.79
CA HIS A 7 -2.04 -14.97 9.24
C HIS A 7 -2.97 -13.84 9.67
N LEU A 8 -2.47 -12.79 10.33
CA LEU A 8 -3.29 -11.65 10.73
C LEU A 8 -3.76 -10.84 9.53
N PHE A 9 -2.90 -10.67 8.53
CA PHE A 9 -3.30 -10.02 7.28
C PHE A 9 -4.21 -10.91 6.42
N GLN A 10 -4.05 -12.24 6.47
CA GLN A 10 -4.99 -13.18 5.86
C GLN A 10 -6.39 -13.06 6.47
N ASP A 11 -6.50 -12.91 7.79
CA ASP A 11 -7.78 -12.68 8.46
C ASP A 11 -8.44 -11.37 7.98
N VAL A 12 -7.66 -10.31 7.77
CA VAL A 12 -8.17 -9.06 7.19
C VAL A 12 -8.67 -9.29 5.77
N ARG A 13 -7.89 -9.98 4.92
CA ARG A 13 -8.28 -10.30 3.53
C ARG A 13 -9.61 -11.06 3.49
N ARG A 14 -9.73 -12.13 4.30
CA ARG A 14 -10.97 -12.93 4.42
C ARG A 14 -12.16 -12.08 4.90
N GLY A 15 -11.94 -11.20 5.86
CA GLY A 15 -12.98 -10.28 6.37
C GLY A 15 -13.55 -9.35 5.31
N TYR A 16 -12.80 -9.07 4.24
CA TYR A 16 -13.22 -8.26 3.10
C TYR A 16 -13.44 -9.07 1.81
N ARG A 17 -13.67 -10.38 1.93
CA ARG A 17 -13.97 -11.29 0.80
C ARG A 17 -12.88 -11.31 -0.26
N LEU A 18 -11.63 -11.13 0.16
CA LEU A 18 -10.46 -11.34 -0.69
C LEU A 18 -9.89 -12.72 -0.37
N ASP A 19 -10.03 -13.65 -1.31
CA ASP A 19 -9.34 -14.93 -1.23
C ASP A 19 -7.86 -14.78 -1.59
N GLU A 20 -7.06 -15.76 -1.18
CA GLU A 20 -5.60 -15.71 -1.36
C GLU A 20 -5.20 -15.86 -2.84
N ALA A 21 -5.98 -16.59 -3.64
CA ALA A 21 -5.65 -16.83 -5.05
C ALA A 21 -5.84 -15.54 -5.86
N SER A 22 -7.01 -14.89 -5.73
CA SER A 22 -7.25 -13.59 -6.36
C SER A 22 -6.31 -12.51 -5.84
N TYR A 23 -5.98 -12.51 -4.54
CA TYR A 23 -4.97 -11.60 -4.00
C TYR A 23 -3.62 -11.76 -4.71
N ARG A 24 -3.14 -12.99 -4.88
CA ARG A 24 -1.86 -13.27 -5.55
C ARG A 24 -1.90 -12.94 -7.04
N GLU A 25 -3.01 -13.26 -7.70
CA GLU A 25 -3.22 -13.00 -9.13
C GLU A 25 -3.03 -11.51 -9.49
N SER A 26 -3.52 -10.60 -8.64
CA SER A 26 -3.33 -9.15 -8.80
C SER A 26 -1.85 -8.73 -8.92
N PHE A 27 -0.92 -9.51 -8.38
CA PHE A 27 0.53 -9.24 -8.43
C PHE A 27 1.29 -10.01 -9.51
N MET A 28 0.66 -11.00 -10.16
CA MET A 28 1.29 -11.78 -11.23
C MET A 28 1.32 -11.03 -12.56
N SER A 29 0.38 -10.10 -12.79
CA SER A 29 0.33 -9.27 -13.99
C SER A 29 1.25 -8.04 -13.92
N THR A 30 1.72 -7.56 -15.07
CA THR A 30 2.53 -6.32 -15.17
C THR A 30 1.78 -5.15 -14.56
N CYS A 31 2.29 -4.64 -13.44
CA CYS A 31 1.67 -3.53 -12.73
C CYS A 31 1.88 -2.21 -13.47
N HIS A 32 0.83 -1.39 -13.50
CA HIS A 32 0.92 -0.06 -14.08
C HIS A 32 1.64 0.86 -13.11
N GLU A 33 2.85 1.29 -13.49
CA GLU A 33 3.55 2.40 -12.83
C GLU A 33 2.79 3.70 -13.08
N ARG A 34 1.78 3.99 -12.26
CA ARG A 34 1.47 5.39 -11.93
C ARG A 34 2.32 5.74 -10.72
N VAL A 35 3.53 6.23 -11.00
CA VAL A 35 4.49 6.76 -10.02
C VAL A 35 3.90 8.05 -9.43
N GLY A 36 2.96 7.92 -8.50
CA GLY A 36 2.64 9.01 -7.59
C GLY A 36 3.79 9.11 -6.61
N HIS A 37 4.47 10.26 -6.50
CA HIS A 37 5.19 10.50 -5.26
C HIS A 37 4.14 10.62 -4.17
N GLY A 38 4.22 9.76 -3.15
CA GLY A 38 3.34 9.85 -1.99
C GLY A 38 3.59 11.13 -1.22
N GLY A 39 2.88 12.21 -1.57
CA GLY A 39 2.97 13.50 -0.88
C GLY A 39 4.42 13.96 -0.61
N SER A 40 4.60 14.72 0.48
CA SER A 40 5.91 15.29 0.84
C SER A 40 6.93 14.26 1.36
N SER A 41 6.59 12.97 1.45
CA SER A 41 7.42 11.96 2.11
C SER A 41 8.37 11.21 1.17
N GLY A 42 8.27 11.43 -0.15
CA GLY A 42 9.10 10.74 -1.15
C GLY A 42 8.87 9.22 -1.21
N ALA A 43 7.74 8.74 -0.67
CA ALA A 43 7.41 7.32 -0.71
C ALA A 43 7.01 6.91 -2.14
N PHE A 44 7.64 5.86 -2.65
CA PHE A 44 7.26 5.19 -3.89
C PHE A 44 5.96 4.40 -3.69
N MET A 45 5.06 4.50 -4.67
CA MET A 45 3.81 3.74 -4.71
C MET A 45 3.44 3.34 -6.14
N PHE A 46 2.73 2.22 -6.28
CA PHE A 46 2.20 1.74 -7.54
C PHE A 46 0.89 0.99 -7.33
N TYR A 47 0.15 0.77 -8.42
CA TYR A 47 -1.09 0.00 -8.41
C TYR A 47 -0.87 -1.37 -9.02
N THR A 48 -1.62 -2.37 -8.53
CA THR A 48 -1.76 -3.64 -9.25
C THR A 48 -2.44 -3.42 -10.60
N ALA A 49 -2.25 -4.32 -11.57
CA ALA A 49 -2.77 -4.12 -12.92
C ALA A 49 -4.31 -4.04 -12.96
N ASP A 50 -4.99 -4.73 -12.05
CA ASP A 50 -6.43 -4.71 -11.84
C ASP A 50 -6.92 -3.49 -11.02
N TYR A 51 -6.00 -2.63 -10.56
CA TYR A 51 -6.24 -1.47 -9.71
C TYR A 51 -6.93 -1.77 -8.37
N LEU A 52 -6.93 -3.02 -7.91
CA LEU A 52 -7.53 -3.39 -6.62
C LEU A 52 -6.67 -2.94 -5.44
N PHE A 53 -5.34 -3.00 -5.61
CA PHE A 53 -4.40 -2.71 -4.55
C PHE A 53 -3.44 -1.58 -4.92
N LEU A 54 -3.07 -0.82 -3.89
CA LEU A 54 -1.94 0.08 -3.89
C LEU A 54 -0.82 -0.58 -3.08
N VAL A 55 0.38 -0.61 -3.65
CA VAL A 55 1.60 -0.94 -2.92
C VAL A 55 2.32 0.35 -2.60
N LYS A 56 2.68 0.53 -1.34
CA LYS A 56 3.38 1.73 -0.86
C LYS A 56 4.62 1.35 -0.08
N THR A 57 5.75 1.93 -0.47
CA THR A 57 6.99 1.85 0.32
C THR A 57 6.84 2.63 1.62
N ILE A 58 7.37 2.06 2.70
CA ILE A 58 7.31 2.64 4.03
C ILE A 58 8.69 2.58 4.70
N THR A 59 8.92 3.51 5.61
CA THR A 59 10.12 3.52 6.44
C THR A 59 10.08 2.41 7.50
N LYS A 60 11.25 2.07 8.05
CA LYS A 60 11.37 1.16 9.19
C LYS A 60 10.52 1.61 10.40
N ALA A 61 10.38 2.93 10.58
CA ALA A 61 9.60 3.55 11.64
C ALA A 61 8.10 3.38 11.42
N GLU A 62 7.59 3.72 10.24
CA GLU A 62 6.18 3.52 9.86
C GLU A 62 5.77 2.05 9.97
N ARG A 63 6.64 1.13 9.52
CA ARG A 63 6.41 -0.31 9.70
C ARG A 63 6.26 -0.66 11.17
N ARG A 64 7.14 -0.16 12.05
CA ARG A 64 7.07 -0.43 13.49
C ARG A 64 5.75 0.09 14.07
N VAL A 65 5.31 1.26 13.66
CA VAL A 65 4.03 1.85 14.09
C VAL A 65 2.86 0.98 13.63
N LEU A 66 2.82 0.60 12.35
CA LEU A 66 1.77 -0.26 11.79
C LEU A 66 1.69 -1.60 12.54
N LEU A 67 2.83 -2.26 12.77
CA LEU A 67 2.86 -3.54 13.48
C LEU A 67 2.44 -3.39 14.96
N LYS A 68 2.81 -2.28 15.61
CA LYS A 68 2.39 -1.99 17.00
C LYS A 68 0.89 -1.78 17.10
N MET A 69 0.27 -1.10 16.13
CA MET A 69 -1.18 -0.83 16.12
C MET A 69 -2.01 -1.98 15.53
N LEU A 70 -1.39 -2.99 14.92
CA LEU A 70 -2.05 -4.03 14.14
C LEU A 70 -3.19 -4.76 14.90
N PRO A 71 -3.04 -5.18 16.16
CA PRO A 71 -4.12 -5.87 16.88
C PRO A 71 -5.36 -4.99 17.08
N ALA A 72 -5.16 -3.75 17.53
CA ALA A 72 -6.25 -2.80 17.74
C ALA A 72 -6.92 -2.41 16.41
N TYR A 73 -6.11 -2.23 15.36
CA TYR A 73 -6.59 -1.97 14.01
C TYR A 73 -7.49 -3.11 13.49
N ILE A 74 -7.07 -4.38 13.61
CA ILE A 74 -7.89 -5.54 13.18
C ILE A 74 -9.19 -5.61 13.96
N GLN A 75 -9.14 -5.41 15.29
CA GLN A 75 -10.35 -5.39 16.12
C GLN A 75 -11.31 -4.28 15.69
N TYR A 76 -10.78 -3.10 15.36
CA TYR A 76 -11.56 -1.98 14.85
C TYR A 76 -12.23 -2.30 13.52
N LEU A 77 -11.51 -2.89 12.56
CA LEU A 77 -12.08 -3.29 11.26
C LEU A 77 -13.25 -4.26 11.42
N LYS A 78 -13.10 -5.27 12.30
CA LYS A 78 -14.15 -6.25 12.59
C LYS A 78 -15.40 -5.59 13.18
N ARG A 79 -15.22 -4.59 14.05
CA ARG A 79 -16.33 -3.85 14.68
C ARG A 79 -16.99 -2.85 13.74
N HIS A 80 -16.24 -2.30 12.78
CA HIS A 80 -16.70 -1.24 11.88
C HIS A 80 -16.49 -1.62 10.40
N PRO A 81 -17.31 -2.52 9.84
CA PRO A 81 -17.11 -3.02 8.48
C PRO A 81 -17.18 -1.91 7.40
N ARG A 82 -17.92 -0.83 7.66
CA ARG A 82 -18.09 0.34 6.77
C ARG A 82 -17.08 1.47 7.00
N THR A 83 -15.99 1.22 7.72
CA THR A 83 -14.96 2.24 7.98
C THR A 83 -14.33 2.79 6.69
N HIS A 84 -13.94 4.06 6.74
CA HIS A 84 -13.13 4.74 5.73
C HIS A 84 -11.62 4.57 5.95
N LEU A 85 -11.20 3.91 7.03
CA LEU A 85 -9.79 3.59 7.23
C LEU A 85 -9.27 2.75 6.08
N THR A 86 -8.07 3.11 5.61
CA THR A 86 -7.31 2.32 4.65
C THR A 86 -7.18 0.88 5.13
N ARG A 87 -7.49 -0.06 4.24
CA ARG A 87 -7.36 -1.49 4.53
C ARG A 87 -5.96 -1.96 4.15
N TYR A 88 -5.14 -2.32 5.13
CA TYR A 88 -3.86 -2.99 4.90
C TYR A 88 -4.08 -4.50 4.73
N TYR A 89 -3.66 -5.04 3.59
CA TYR A 89 -3.76 -6.46 3.24
C TYR A 89 -2.43 -7.20 3.33
N GLY A 90 -1.32 -6.49 3.54
CA GLY A 90 -0.02 -7.11 3.73
C GLY A 90 1.03 -6.10 4.18
N CYS A 91 2.03 -6.58 4.92
CA CYS A 91 3.22 -5.83 5.27
C CYS A 91 4.44 -6.73 5.05
N HIS A 92 5.37 -6.28 4.22
CA HIS A 92 6.45 -7.11 3.72
C HIS A 92 7.79 -6.37 3.73
N ALA A 93 8.87 -7.15 3.63
CA ALA A 93 10.19 -6.66 3.33
C ALA A 93 10.82 -7.43 2.18
N ILE A 94 11.61 -6.74 1.39
CA ILE A 94 12.49 -7.34 0.39
C ILE A 94 13.93 -6.89 0.64
N HIS A 95 14.86 -7.80 0.43
CA HIS A 95 16.28 -7.51 0.51
C HIS A 95 16.81 -7.41 -0.92
N MET A 96 17.32 -6.25 -1.30
CA MET A 96 17.91 -5.98 -2.61
C MET A 96 19.17 -5.15 -2.40
N TYR A 97 20.24 -5.45 -3.16
CA TYR A 97 21.49 -4.69 -3.11
C TYR A 97 22.02 -4.48 -1.67
N ARG A 98 21.91 -5.51 -0.82
CA ARG A 98 22.27 -5.50 0.61
C ARG A 98 21.47 -4.52 1.48
N GLN A 99 20.44 -3.88 0.93
CA GLN A 99 19.51 -3.01 1.63
C GLN A 99 18.16 -3.69 1.80
N ARG A 100 17.48 -3.39 2.92
CA ARG A 100 16.14 -3.90 3.20
C ARG A 100 15.11 -2.81 2.94
N PHE A 101 14.18 -3.10 2.04
CA PHE A 101 13.06 -2.23 1.70
C PHE A 101 11.79 -2.77 2.33
N TYR A 102 10.95 -1.89 2.86
CA TYR A 102 9.67 -2.25 3.46
C TYR A 102 8.53 -1.67 2.64
N PHE A 103 7.45 -2.43 2.52
CA PHE A 103 6.27 -1.97 1.82
C PHE A 103 5.02 -2.59 2.43
N VAL A 104 3.90 -1.93 2.15
CA VAL A 104 2.57 -2.39 2.51
C VAL A 104 1.73 -2.54 1.25
N VAL A 105 0.87 -3.54 1.28
CA VAL A 105 -0.20 -3.72 0.31
C VAL A 105 -1.47 -3.23 0.97
N MET A 106 -2.18 -2.31 0.31
CA MET A 106 -3.39 -1.70 0.85
C MET A 106 -4.47 -1.53 -0.21
N SER A 107 -5.73 -1.38 0.22
CA SER A 107 -6.85 -1.11 -0.69
C SER A 107 -6.63 0.18 -1.47
N ASN A 108 -6.90 0.15 -2.78
CA ASN A 108 -6.95 1.36 -3.58
C ASN A 108 -8.22 2.17 -3.26
N ALA A 109 -8.06 3.34 -2.63
CA ALA A 109 -9.18 4.23 -2.32
C ALA A 109 -9.73 5.01 -3.53
N MET A 110 -8.94 5.15 -4.60
CA MET A 110 -9.36 5.84 -5.83
C MET A 110 -10.25 4.95 -6.72
N GLY A 111 -10.27 3.64 -6.46
CA GLY A 111 -11.02 2.68 -7.27
C GLY A 111 -10.46 2.53 -8.69
N ARG A 112 -11.26 1.86 -9.55
CA ARG A 112 -10.90 1.56 -10.95
C ARG A 112 -11.33 2.66 -11.93
N VAL A 113 -11.99 3.71 -11.45
CA VAL A 113 -12.65 4.72 -12.28
C VAL A 113 -11.69 5.86 -12.60
N SER A 114 -11.79 6.43 -13.80
CA SER A 114 -11.04 7.64 -14.14
C SER A 114 -11.55 8.81 -13.29
N MET A 115 -10.72 9.26 -12.35
CA MET A 115 -11.03 10.43 -11.54
C MET A 115 -10.66 11.69 -12.33
N HIS A 116 -11.66 12.52 -12.66
CA HIS A 116 -11.41 13.83 -13.28
C HIS A 116 -10.77 14.82 -12.30
N GLN A 117 -11.09 14.67 -11.01
CA GLN A 117 -10.56 15.50 -9.92
C GLN A 117 -10.32 14.63 -8.69
N SER A 118 -9.26 14.94 -7.94
CA SER A 118 -8.94 14.30 -6.66
C SER A 118 -8.44 15.38 -5.69
N PHE A 119 -8.81 15.24 -4.42
CA PHE A 119 -8.50 16.22 -3.38
C PHE A 119 -7.83 15.53 -2.19
N ASP A 120 -6.67 16.04 -1.76
CA ASP A 120 -6.03 15.67 -0.48
C ASP A 120 -6.46 16.69 0.59
N LEU A 121 -7.63 16.44 1.19
CA LEU A 121 -8.18 17.30 2.23
C LEU A 121 -7.49 17.02 3.56
N LYS A 122 -6.56 17.89 3.93
CA LYS A 122 -6.07 17.99 5.32
C LYS A 122 -6.92 19.00 6.09
N GLY A 123 -6.99 18.93 7.41
CA GLY A 123 -7.70 19.91 8.27
C GLY A 123 -6.84 21.07 8.75
N SER A 124 -5.56 21.12 8.36
CA SER A 124 -4.55 22.05 8.89
C SER A 124 -4.31 23.27 7.98
N TRP A 125 -4.02 24.43 8.56
CA TRP A 125 -3.81 25.68 7.79
C TRP A 125 -2.42 25.78 7.10
N ILE A 126 -1.51 24.84 7.36
CA ILE A 126 -0.08 24.91 6.99
C ILE A 126 0.24 23.98 5.80
N ASN A 127 1.03 24.47 4.83
CA ASN A 127 1.64 23.72 3.71
C ASN A 127 0.64 23.11 2.68
N ARG A 128 -0.10 23.97 1.96
CA ARG A 128 -1.17 23.60 1.00
C ARG A 128 -0.82 23.72 -0.49
N HIS A 129 0.44 23.87 -0.85
CA HIS A 129 0.84 24.03 -2.25
C HIS A 129 1.13 22.69 -2.92
N ALA A 130 0.52 22.45 -4.09
CA ALA A 130 0.90 21.35 -4.96
C ALA A 130 2.27 21.64 -5.58
N LYS A 131 3.22 20.70 -5.45
CA LYS A 131 4.55 20.80 -6.08
C LYS A 131 4.53 20.16 -7.46
N VAL A 132 5.26 20.74 -8.40
CA VAL A 132 5.62 20.12 -9.68
C VAL A 132 6.67 19.02 -9.42
N LEU A 133 6.43 17.81 -9.93
CA LEU A 133 7.28 16.64 -9.68
C LEU A 133 8.53 16.64 -10.58
N LYS A 134 9.72 16.46 -9.99
CA LYS A 134 10.95 16.04 -10.69
C LYS A 134 11.16 14.54 -10.45
N ILE A 135 11.51 13.80 -11.51
CA ILE A 135 11.55 12.32 -11.51
C ILE A 135 13.00 11.84 -11.34
N PRO A 136 13.32 11.08 -10.27
CA PRO A 136 14.37 10.07 -10.31
C PRO A 136 13.72 8.70 -10.55
N VAL A 137 14.08 8.05 -11.66
CA VAL A 137 13.66 6.67 -11.97
C VAL A 137 14.54 5.72 -11.14
N VAL A 138 13.94 5.00 -10.18
CA VAL A 138 14.60 3.85 -9.53
C VAL A 138 13.74 2.63 -9.80
N ALA A 139 14.23 1.74 -10.65
CA ALA A 139 13.57 0.50 -11.06
C ALA A 139 13.57 -0.53 -9.92
N ILE A 140 12.69 -0.35 -8.93
CA ILE A 140 12.47 -1.32 -7.83
C ILE A 140 11.29 -2.25 -8.17
N GLY A 141 10.44 -1.88 -9.13
CA GLY A 141 9.18 -2.55 -9.44
C GLY A 141 9.33 -4.02 -9.83
N PHE A 142 10.17 -4.34 -10.82
CA PHE A 142 10.17 -5.66 -11.48
C PHE A 142 10.48 -6.86 -10.56
N ASP A 143 11.37 -6.70 -9.58
CA ASP A 143 11.79 -7.81 -8.71
C ASP A 143 10.82 -8.09 -7.55
N ILE A 144 10.02 -7.10 -7.15
CA ILE A 144 9.00 -7.27 -6.10
C ILE A 144 7.89 -8.20 -6.58
N PHE A 145 7.44 -8.07 -7.83
CA PHE A 145 6.27 -8.77 -8.37
C PHE A 145 6.43 -10.29 -8.45
N LYS A 146 7.64 -10.78 -8.74
CA LYS A 146 7.92 -12.23 -8.81
C LYS A 146 7.98 -12.89 -7.42
N SER A 147 8.02 -12.11 -6.34
CA SER A 147 8.24 -12.59 -4.98
C SER A 147 7.00 -12.52 -4.07
N ILE A 148 5.89 -11.94 -4.55
CA ILE A 148 4.59 -11.86 -3.85
C ILE A 148 3.74 -13.08 -4.27
#